data_AF-A0A1J3K6U6-F1
#
_entry.id   AF-A0A1J3K6U6-F1
#
_cell.length_a   1.000
_cell.length_b   1.000
_cell.length_c   1.000
_cell.angle_alpha   90.00
_cell.angle_beta   90.00
_cell.angle_gamma   90.00
#
_symmetry.space_group_name_H-M   'P 1'
#
loop_
_entity.id
_entity.type
_entity.pdbx_description
1 polymer ?
#
loop_
_entity_poly.entity_id
_entity_poly.type
_entity_poly.pdbx_seq_one_letter_code
_entity_poly.pdbx_strand_id
1 'polypeptide(L)'
;DKLYLSRKFVAENGLEKGCSEIVLKNEWGRSWTLALKNYESQNQTYIGPGWTTFCQVNRIKAGDPFMIKLVETGEKPVLSLCASKSEKTPLECPEDSDDDSSRSQESGEEKSDS
;
A
#
# COMPACT_ATOMS: atom_id res chain seq x y z
N ASP A 1 -14.04 10.00 -3.68
CA ASP A 1 -12.75 10.20 -2.98
C ASP A 1 -12.98 10.48 -1.48
N LYS A 2 -13.45 9.48 -0.73
CA LYS A 2 -13.76 9.57 0.70
C LYS A 2 -13.59 8.20 1.36
N LEU A 3 -13.20 8.18 2.63
CA LEU A 3 -13.31 7.02 3.50
C LEU A 3 -14.36 7.29 4.58
N TYR A 4 -15.42 6.48 4.61
CA TYR A 4 -16.39 6.52 5.70
C TYR A 4 -15.89 5.70 6.89
N LEU A 5 -15.89 6.31 8.07
CA LEU A 5 -15.53 5.64 9.32
C LEU A 5 -16.79 5.03 9.95
N SER A 6 -16.63 3.87 10.58
CA SER A 6 -17.73 3.28 11.32
C SER A 6 -18.04 4.13 12.55
N ARG A 7 -19.32 4.23 12.92
CA ARG A 7 -19.75 5.00 14.11
C ARG A 7 -19.07 4.52 15.39
N LYS A 8 -18.89 3.20 15.52
CA LYS A 8 -18.21 2.58 16.64
C LYS A 8 -16.75 3.06 16.71
N PHE A 9 -16.03 3.01 15.60
CA PHE A 9 -14.66 3.49 15.53
C PHE A 9 -14.55 4.98 15.89
N VAL A 10 -15.44 5.82 15.36
CA VAL A 10 -15.45 7.26 15.67
C VAL A 10 -15.63 7.50 17.17
N ALA A 11 -16.66 6.90 17.77
CA ALA A 11 -17.00 7.08 19.18
C ALA A 11 -15.94 6.54 20.15
N GLU A 12 -15.36 5.36 19.85
CA GLU A 12 -14.29 4.78 20.68
C GLU A 12 -13.00 5.58 20.64
N ASN A 13 -12.79 6.37 19.58
CA ASN A 13 -11.58 7.16 19.35
C ASN A 13 -11.79 8.67 19.52
N GLY A 14 -12.99 9.12 19.92
CA GLY A 14 -13.32 10.53 20.16
C GLY A 14 -13.23 11.42 18.92
N LEU A 15 -13.46 10.87 17.72
CA LEU A 15 -13.32 11.59 16.45
C LEU A 15 -14.56 12.46 16.11
N GLU A 16 -15.61 12.40 16.91
CA GLU A 16 -16.85 13.14 16.70
C GLU A 16 -16.76 14.64 17.07
N LYS A 17 -15.81 15.06 17.91
CA LYS A 17 -15.76 16.41 18.49
C LYS A 17 -14.52 17.19 18.08
N GLY A 18 -14.72 18.42 17.59
CA GLY A 18 -13.68 19.44 17.43
C GLY A 18 -12.61 19.19 16.35
N CYS A 19 -12.54 17.98 15.80
CA CYS A 19 -11.56 17.60 14.78
C CYS A 19 -12.10 17.95 13.38
N SER A 20 -11.48 18.92 12.72
CA SER A 20 -11.81 19.30 11.32
C SER A 20 -10.82 18.71 10.30
N GLU A 21 -9.67 18.25 10.77
CA GLU A 21 -8.59 17.65 10.01
C GLU A 21 -8.08 16.39 10.70
N ILE A 22 -7.47 15.50 9.92
CA ILE A 22 -6.87 14.26 10.39
C ILE A 22 -5.62 13.96 9.56
N VAL A 23 -4.59 13.44 10.20
CA VAL A 23 -3.36 13.04 9.53
C VAL A 23 -3.40 11.54 9.28
N LEU A 24 -3.31 11.12 8.02
CA LEU A 24 -3.07 9.74 7.65
C LEU A 24 -1.56 9.51 7.53
N LYS A 25 -1.04 8.52 8.24
CA LYS A 25 0.35 8.07 8.16
C LYS A 25 0.40 6.68 7.54
N ASN A 26 1.38 6.42 6.70
CA ASN A 26 1.61 5.08 6.19
C ASN A 26 2.80 4.37 6.84
N GLU A 27 3.04 3.13 6.42
CA GLU A 27 4.09 2.26 6.93
C GLU A 27 5.50 2.79 6.68
N TRP A 28 5.70 3.56 5.60
CA TRP A 28 6.97 4.22 5.29
C TRP A 28 7.15 5.57 6.00
N GLY A 29 6.25 5.92 6.93
CA GLY A 29 6.31 7.14 7.72
C GLY A 29 5.89 8.41 6.98
N ARG A 30 5.37 8.32 5.75
CA ARG A 30 4.81 9.46 5.03
C ARG A 30 3.44 9.82 5.59
N SER A 31 3.09 11.10 5.52
CA SER A 31 1.88 11.64 6.12
C SER A 31 1.10 12.53 5.15
N TRP A 32 -0.24 12.50 5.27
CA TRP A 32 -1.18 13.32 4.52
C TRP A 32 -2.20 13.93 5.47
N THR A 33 -2.36 15.24 5.44
CA THR A 33 -3.43 15.92 6.18
C THR A 33 -4.67 16.00 5.31
N LEU A 34 -5.76 15.38 5.76
CA LEU A 34 -7.04 15.36 5.08
C LEU A 34 -8.11 15.98 5.96
N ALA A 35 -9.20 16.46 5.36
CA ALA A 35 -10.34 16.93 6.15
C ALA A 35 -11.07 15.76 6.80
N LEU A 36 -11.47 15.95 8.07
CA LEU A 36 -12.38 15.08 8.79
C LEU A 36 -13.73 15.80 8.87
N LYS A 37 -14.79 15.16 8.37
CA LYS A 37 -16.13 15.75 8.33
C LYS A 37 -17.11 14.89 9.10
N ASN A 38 -17.82 15.52 10.03
CA ASN A 38 -18.90 14.94 10.81
C ASN A 38 -20.24 15.50 10.33
N TYR A 39 -21.15 14.62 9.95
CA TYR A 39 -22.52 14.93 9.57
C TYR A 39 -23.44 14.33 10.64
N GLU A 40 -23.68 15.11 11.69
CA GLU A 40 -24.49 14.66 12.84
C GLU A 40 -25.90 14.22 12.42
N SER A 41 -26.54 14.96 11.51
CA SER A 41 -27.88 14.64 11.01
C SER A 41 -27.98 13.27 10.32
N GLN A 42 -26.87 12.79 9.75
CA GLN A 42 -26.79 11.51 9.06
C GLN A 42 -26.02 10.46 9.86
N ASN A 43 -25.50 10.81 11.05
CA ASN A 43 -24.59 9.99 11.84
C ASN A 43 -23.42 9.41 10.99
N GLN A 44 -22.87 10.23 10.10
CA GLN A 44 -21.78 9.84 9.21
C GLN A 44 -20.53 10.67 9.48
N THR A 45 -19.40 9.99 9.58
CA THR A 45 -18.08 10.60 9.63
C THR A 45 -17.27 10.09 8.46
N TYR A 46 -16.58 10.98 7.75
CA TYR A 46 -15.66 10.57 6.70
C TYR A 46 -14.38 11.41 6.67
N ILE A 47 -13.36 10.81 6.09
CA ILE A 47 -12.07 11.43 5.76
C ILE A 47 -12.05 11.72 4.26
N GLY A 48 -11.77 12.96 3.88
CA GLY A 48 -11.58 13.34 2.48
C GLY A 48 -11.97 14.80 2.18
N PRO A 49 -11.64 15.29 0.97
CA PRO A 49 -11.04 14.58 -0.17
C PRO A 49 -9.56 14.18 0.05
N GLY A 50 -9.03 13.28 -0.77
CA GLY A 50 -7.63 12.79 -0.75
C GLY A 50 -7.44 11.32 -0.34
N TRP A 51 -8.51 10.59 -0.02
CA TRP A 51 -8.44 9.17 0.34
C TRP A 51 -7.97 8.28 -0.83
N THR A 52 -8.46 8.53 -2.04
CA THR A 52 -8.09 7.78 -3.24
C THR A 52 -6.59 7.91 -3.53
N THR A 53 -6.01 9.11 -3.39
CA THR A 53 -4.57 9.33 -3.53
C THR A 53 -3.78 8.57 -2.46
N PHE A 54 -4.25 8.58 -1.21
CA PHE A 54 -3.65 7.79 -0.14
C PHE A 54 -3.65 6.30 -0.49
N CYS A 55 -4.76 5.74 -0.97
CA CYS A 55 -4.83 4.35 -1.41
C CYS A 55 -3.85 4.04 -2.55
N GLN A 56 -3.77 4.90 -3.57
CA GLN A 56 -2.87 4.71 -4.71
C GLN A 56 -1.41 4.62 -4.30
N VAL A 57 -0.95 5.53 -3.44
CA VAL A 57 0.44 5.54 -2.94
C VAL A 57 0.73 4.30 -2.09
N ASN A 58 -0.25 3.84 -1.31
CA ASN A 58 -0.12 2.67 -0.46
C ASN A 58 -0.48 1.35 -1.17
N ARG A 59 -0.73 1.39 -2.48
CA ARG A 59 -1.08 0.22 -3.32
C ARG A 59 -2.33 -0.55 -2.83
N ILE A 60 -3.25 0.15 -2.16
CA ILE A 60 -4.54 -0.40 -1.72
C ILE A 60 -5.51 -0.33 -2.89
N LYS A 61 -6.00 -1.46 -3.36
CA LYS A 61 -6.98 -1.55 -4.44
C LYS A 61 -8.40 -1.63 -3.89
N ALA A 62 -9.39 -1.40 -4.75
CA ALA A 62 -10.78 -1.61 -4.39
C ALA A 62 -11.03 -3.08 -4.03
N GLY A 63 -11.63 -3.33 -2.87
CA GLY A 63 -11.85 -4.68 -2.35
C GLY A 63 -10.73 -5.19 -1.44
N ASP A 64 -9.55 -4.55 -1.44
CA ASP A 64 -8.47 -4.94 -0.53
C ASP A 64 -8.83 -4.57 0.92
N PRO A 65 -8.63 -5.50 1.88
CA PRO A 65 -8.72 -5.15 3.27
C PRO A 65 -7.55 -4.24 3.65
N PHE A 66 -7.81 -3.28 4.53
CA PHE A 66 -6.78 -2.45 5.14
C PHE A 66 -7.09 -2.30 6.63
N MET A 67 -6.06 -2.00 7.41
CA MET A 67 -6.19 -1.74 8.84
C MET A 67 -5.53 -0.42 9.18
N ILE A 68 -6.27 0.45 9.87
CA ILE A 68 -5.76 1.71 10.41
C ILE A 68 -5.95 1.73 11.92
N LYS A 69 -5.03 2.39 12.63
CA LYS A 69 -5.10 2.59 14.07
C LYS A 69 -4.93 4.07 14.41
N LEU A 70 -5.60 4.54 15.45
CA LEU A 70 -5.30 5.83 16.04
C LEU A 70 -3.99 5.73 16.81
N VAL A 71 -3.05 6.62 16.51
CA VAL A 71 -1.74 6.68 17.19
C VAL A 71 -1.52 7.97 17.98
N GLU A 72 -2.32 9.01 17.68
CA GLU A 72 -2.25 10.29 18.36
C GLU A 72 -3.65 10.92 18.40
N THR A 73 -4.01 11.46 19.56
CA THR A 73 -5.26 12.20 19.81
C THR A 73 -4.97 13.69 19.93
N GLY A 74 -6.00 14.53 19.74
CA GLY A 74 -5.88 15.98 19.85
C GLY A 74 -6.74 16.69 18.82
N GLU A 75 -6.42 17.95 18.52
CA GLU A 75 -7.12 18.75 17.51
C GLU A 75 -6.94 18.20 16.09
N LYS A 76 -5.79 17.55 15.84
CA LYS A 76 -5.44 16.89 14.58
C LYS A 76 -5.03 15.45 14.86
N PRO A 77 -5.99 14.52 15.03
CA PRO A 77 -5.68 13.12 15.29
C PRO A 77 -4.85 12.50 14.16
N VAL A 78 -4.09 11.45 14.50
CA VAL A 78 -3.25 10.72 13.53
C VAL A 78 -3.71 9.27 13.43
N LEU A 79 -4.09 8.85 12.23
CA LEU A 79 -4.36 7.45 11.89
C LEU A 79 -3.17 6.88 11.13
N SER A 80 -2.62 5.77 11.61
CA SER A 80 -1.55 5.04 10.92
C SER A 80 -2.10 3.81 10.22
N LEU A 81 -1.74 3.62 8.95
CA LEU A 81 -1.88 2.34 8.25
C LEU A 81 -1.01 1.30 8.96
N CYS A 82 -1.58 0.12 9.19
CA CYS A 82 -0.89 -1.02 9.75
C CYS A 82 -0.37 -1.91 8.63
N ALA A 83 0.85 -2.44 8.81
CA ALA A 83 1.42 -3.48 7.96
C ALA A 83 0.44 -4.63 7.75
N SER A 84 0.03 -4.82 6.50
CA SER A 84 -0.61 -6.05 6.08
C SER A 84 0.37 -7.20 6.35
N LYS A 85 -0.01 -8.15 7.19
CA LYS A 85 0.71 -9.43 7.31
C LYS A 85 0.43 -10.22 6.03
N SER A 86 1.01 -9.83 4.90
CA SER A 86 1.16 -10.77 3.81
C SER A 86 2.20 -11.78 4.28
N GLU A 87 1.83 -13.04 4.40
CA GLU A 87 2.81 -14.12 4.40
C GLU A 87 3.58 -13.98 3.09
N LYS A 88 4.75 -13.34 3.18
CA LYS A 88 5.68 -13.24 2.07
C LYS A 88 6.28 -14.65 1.97
N THR A 89 5.68 -15.51 1.16
CA THR A 89 6.39 -16.67 0.64
C THR A 89 7.71 -16.15 0.07
N PRO A 90 8.87 -16.62 0.55
CA PRO A 90 10.15 -16.23 -0.02
C PRO A 90 10.11 -16.53 -1.52
N LEU A 91 10.44 -15.51 -2.33
CA LEU A 91 10.70 -15.71 -3.74
C LEU A 91 11.94 -16.60 -3.83
N GLU A 92 11.75 -17.85 -4.25
CA GLU A 92 12.83 -18.75 -4.64
C GLU A 92 13.75 -18.00 -5.61
N CYS A 93 15.05 -18.02 -5.31
CA CYS A 93 16.07 -17.48 -6.19
C CYS A 93 16.03 -18.25 -7.52
N PRO A 94 16.19 -17.59 -8.69
CA PRO A 94 16.43 -18.34 -9.91
C PRO A 94 17.71 -19.17 -9.71
N GLU A 95 17.60 -20.48 -9.93
CA GLU A 95 18.74 -21.38 -9.97
C GLU A 95 19.63 -20.96 -11.15
N ASP A 96 20.79 -20.38 -10.85
CA ASP A 96 21.89 -20.26 -11.80
C ASP A 96 22.40 -21.67 -12.10
N SER A 97 22.02 -22.22 -13.26
CA SER A 97 22.69 -23.39 -13.84
C SER A 97 23.57 -22.95 -15.00
N ASP A 98 24.82 -22.63 -14.67
CA ASP A 98 25.94 -22.71 -15.60
C ASP A 98 26.20 -24.20 -15.92
N ASP A 99 26.05 -24.64 -17.17
CA ASP A 99 26.87 -25.73 -17.72
C ASP A 99 27.01 -25.65 -19.25
N ASP A 100 28.25 -25.88 -19.65
CA ASP A 100 28.94 -25.68 -20.91
C ASP A 100 28.68 -26.81 -21.93
N SER A 101 28.56 -26.52 -23.23
CA SER A 101 29.56 -27.03 -24.20
C SER A 101 29.35 -26.60 -25.65
N SER A 102 30.45 -26.09 -26.19
CA SER A 102 30.67 -25.64 -27.56
C SER A 102 30.77 -26.82 -28.53
N ARG A 103 29.98 -26.81 -29.62
CA ARG A 103 30.30 -27.55 -30.85
C ARG A 103 29.78 -26.79 -32.07
N SER A 104 30.66 -26.00 -32.69
CA SER A 104 30.50 -25.60 -34.09
C SER A 104 31.55 -26.33 -34.91
N GLN A 105 31.07 -27.08 -35.90
CA GLN A 105 31.85 -27.91 -36.81
C GLN A 105 32.62 -27.04 -37.82
N GLU A 106 33.92 -27.29 -37.97
CA GLU A 106 34.72 -26.83 -39.09
C GLU A 106 35.42 -28.04 -39.71
N SER A 107 35.13 -28.31 -40.98
CA SER A 107 36.04 -29.02 -41.88
C SER A 107 35.49 -28.93 -43.32
N GLY A 108 36.00 -27.97 -44.07
CA GLY A 108 35.93 -27.97 -45.54
C GLY A 108 37.35 -27.85 -46.05
N GLU A 109 37.97 -28.98 -46.41
CA GLU A 109 39.26 -29.00 -47.10
C GLU A 109 39.05 -29.37 -48.57
N GLU A 110 39.50 -28.46 -49.43
CA GLU A 110 39.61 -28.59 -50.87
C GLU A 110 40.65 -29.67 -51.22
N LYS A 111 40.34 -30.54 -52.20
CA LYS A 111 41.33 -31.42 -52.82
C LYS A 111 41.81 -30.84 -54.14
N SER A 112 43.10 -30.57 -54.20
CA SER A 112 43.88 -30.29 -55.41
C SER A 112 44.59 -31.55 -55.91
N ASP A 113 44.59 -31.71 -57.23
CA ASP A 113 45.54 -32.34 -58.15
C ASP A 113 46.20 -33.72 -57.89
N SER A 114 46.02 -34.62 -58.87
CA SER A 114 47.08 -35.40 -59.54
C SER A 114 46.57 -35.91 -60.89
#